data_AF-A0A4Y7L3F3-F1
#
_entry.id   AF-A0A4Y7L3F3-F1
#
_cell.length_a   1.000
_cell.length_b   1.000
_cell.length_c   1.000
_cell.angle_alpha   90.00
_cell.angle_beta   90.00
_cell.angle_gamma   90.00
#
_symmetry.space_group_name_H-M   'P 1'
#
loop_
_entity.id
_entity.type
_entity.pdbx_description
1 polymer ?
#
loop_
_entity_poly.entity_id
_entity_poly.type
_entity_poly.pdbx_seq_one_letter_code
_entity_poly.pdbx_strand_id
1 'polypeptide(L)'
;MNPNVCIHGVLNGAYSSPFFVTRLREALFHFSSSFDVLESNIPREHPERILIERDILGKEALNIIACEGSQRVERPETYKQWQGRNMRAGFLQLPLHKDILKKAKEKVKSGYHKDFVVDANSQWMLLGWKGRILFALSSWRPV
;
A
#
# COMPACT_ATOMS: atom_id res chain seq x y z
N MET A 1 1.66 12.27 23.08
CA MET A 1 0.79 11.06 23.12
C MET A 1 1.64 9.85 23.41
N ASN A 2 1.22 8.93 24.29
CA ASN A 2 1.93 7.68 24.62
C ASN A 2 0.98 6.48 24.42
N PRO A 3 0.73 6.06 23.16
CA PRO A 3 -0.21 4.97 22.90
C PRO A 3 0.39 3.62 23.29
N ASN A 4 -0.42 2.72 23.86
CA ASN A 4 0.03 1.36 24.14
C ASN A 4 0.33 0.55 22.88
N VAL A 5 -0.41 0.82 21.79
CA VAL A 5 -0.25 0.21 20.47
C VAL A 5 -0.53 1.25 19.39
N CYS A 6 0.32 1.28 18.37
CA CYS A 6 0.13 2.01 17.12
C CYS A 6 -0.03 0.99 15.98
N ILE A 7 -1.18 1.03 15.28
CA ILE A 7 -1.42 0.22 14.08
C ILE A 7 -1.07 1.09 12.88
N HIS A 8 -0.17 0.60 12.03
CA HIS A 8 0.35 1.33 10.89
C HIS A 8 0.01 0.59 9.59
N GLY A 9 -0.86 1.19 8.78
CA GLY A 9 -1.18 0.76 7.42
C GLY A 9 -0.51 1.68 6.42
N VAL A 10 0.19 1.11 5.43
CA VAL A 10 0.90 1.86 4.40
C VAL A 10 0.56 1.35 3.01
N LEU A 11 0.50 2.28 2.06
CA LEU A 11 0.65 1.96 0.65
C LEU A 11 2.09 1.50 0.41
N ASN A 12 2.26 0.35 -0.24
CA ASN A 12 3.57 -0.20 -0.53
C ASN A 12 4.02 0.21 -1.94
N GLY A 13 4.90 1.21 -2.01
CA GLY A 13 5.41 1.75 -3.27
C GLY A 13 6.91 2.07 -3.25
N ALA A 14 7.60 1.86 -4.36
CA ALA A 14 9.04 2.16 -4.50
C ALA A 14 9.31 3.42 -5.34
N TYR A 15 8.35 4.35 -5.40
CA TYR A 15 8.37 5.52 -6.27
C TYR A 15 8.47 6.85 -5.50
N SER A 16 9.12 6.84 -4.33
CA SER A 16 9.53 8.06 -3.63
C SER A 16 10.85 8.66 -4.13
N SER A 17 11.56 7.96 -5.04
CA SER A 17 12.88 8.34 -5.58
C SER A 17 12.95 9.79 -6.07
N PRO A 18 14.07 10.52 -5.82
CA PRO A 18 14.28 11.85 -6.38
C PRO A 18 14.52 11.79 -7.90
N PHE A 19 14.91 10.65 -8.45
CA PHE A 19 15.20 10.50 -9.88
C PHE A 19 13.94 10.20 -10.68
N PHE A 20 13.60 11.07 -11.63
CA PHE A 20 12.36 11.01 -12.42
C PHE A 20 12.16 9.66 -13.13
N VAL A 21 13.15 9.18 -13.89
CA VAL A 21 13.01 7.95 -14.70
C VAL A 21 12.72 6.73 -13.82
N THR A 22 13.46 6.56 -12.72
CA THR A 22 13.21 5.48 -11.75
C THR A 22 11.81 5.60 -11.17
N ARG A 23 11.42 6.81 -10.74
CA ARG A 23 10.11 7.07 -10.15
C ARG A 23 8.97 6.78 -11.12
N LEU A 24 9.06 7.28 -12.35
CA LEU A 24 8.05 7.09 -13.39
C LEU A 24 7.84 5.60 -13.67
N ARG A 25 8.92 4.83 -13.83
CA ARG A 25 8.84 3.39 -14.07
C ARG A 25 8.10 2.67 -12.93
N GLU A 26 8.50 2.92 -11.69
CA GLU A 26 7.89 2.27 -10.53
C GLU A 26 6.43 2.72 -10.32
N ALA A 27 6.11 3.99 -10.59
CA ALA A 27 4.75 4.53 -10.54
C ALA A 27 3.84 3.90 -11.60
N LEU A 28 4.29 3.81 -12.87
CA LEU A 28 3.56 3.15 -13.94
C LEU A 28 3.21 1.71 -13.56
N PHE A 29 4.20 0.96 -13.07
CA PHE A 29 3.97 -0.40 -12.61
C PHE A 29 2.94 -0.48 -11.48
N HIS A 30 2.94 0.47 -10.53
CA HIS A 30 1.98 0.51 -9.43
C HIS A 30 0.56 0.86 -9.90
N PHE A 31 0.41 1.92 -10.69
CA PHE A 31 -0.89 2.35 -11.18
C PHE A 31 -1.47 1.32 -12.15
N SER A 32 -0.68 0.71 -13.04
CA SER A 32 -1.16 -0.39 -13.88
C SER A 32 -1.77 -1.53 -13.06
N SER A 33 -1.16 -1.91 -11.93
CA SER A 33 -1.76 -2.91 -11.03
C SER A 33 -3.05 -2.41 -10.37
N SER A 34 -3.13 -1.14 -10.00
CA SER A 34 -4.32 -0.56 -9.37
C SER A 34 -5.50 -0.44 -10.35
N PHE A 35 -5.24 -0.04 -11.59
CA PHE A 35 -6.25 -0.02 -12.66
C PHE A 35 -6.68 -1.44 -13.06
N ASP A 36 -5.76 -2.41 -13.09
CA ASP A 36 -6.09 -3.82 -13.35
C ASP A 36 -6.96 -4.44 -12.24
N VAL A 37 -6.78 -4.02 -10.97
CA VAL A 37 -7.72 -4.34 -9.89
C VAL A 37 -9.11 -3.82 -10.21
N LEU A 38 -9.25 -2.53 -10.56
CA LEU A 38 -10.57 -1.95 -10.85
C LEU A 38 -11.23 -2.61 -12.06
N GLU A 39 -10.46 -2.84 -13.13
CA GLU A 39 -10.93 -3.50 -14.35
C GLU A 39 -11.44 -4.92 -14.09
N SER A 40 -10.77 -5.67 -13.21
CA SER A 40 -11.14 -7.06 -12.92
C SER A 40 -12.32 -7.19 -11.94
N ASN A 41 -12.66 -6.14 -11.20
CA ASN A 41 -13.61 -6.21 -10.09
C ASN A 41 -14.84 -5.30 -10.25
N ILE A 42 -14.77 -4.27 -11.10
CA ILE A 42 -15.81 -3.23 -11.18
C ILE A 42 -16.12 -2.91 -12.67
N PRO A 43 -17.40 -2.97 -13.10
CA PRO A 43 -17.81 -2.55 -14.43
C PRO A 43 -17.37 -1.13 -14.78
N ARG A 44 -17.02 -0.88 -16.05
CA ARG A 44 -16.48 0.41 -16.52
C ARG A 44 -17.50 1.55 -16.42
N GLU A 45 -18.77 1.22 -16.55
CA GLU A 45 -19.89 2.16 -16.56
C GLU A 45 -20.24 2.66 -15.16
N HIS A 46 -19.68 2.05 -14.11
CA HIS A 46 -19.96 2.41 -12.72
C HIS A 46 -19.35 3.80 -12.41
N PRO A 47 -20.15 4.81 -12.04
CA PRO A 47 -19.65 6.17 -11.88
C PRO A 47 -18.61 6.29 -10.75
N GLU A 48 -18.74 5.48 -9.69
CA GLU A 48 -17.78 5.38 -8.58
C GLU A 48 -16.41 4.89 -9.05
N ARG A 49 -16.36 4.02 -10.06
CA ARG A 49 -15.08 3.62 -10.66
C ARG A 49 -14.39 4.81 -11.31
N ILE A 50 -15.12 5.60 -12.09
CA ILE A 50 -14.60 6.81 -12.75
C ILE A 50 -14.10 7.81 -11.69
N LEU A 51 -14.82 7.96 -10.57
CA LEU A 51 -14.38 8.80 -9.45
C LEU A 51 -13.07 8.30 -8.83
N ILE A 52 -12.94 6.99 -8.56
CA ILE A 52 -11.70 6.41 -8.03
C ILE A 52 -10.53 6.61 -9.00
N GLU A 53 -10.74 6.29 -10.28
CA GLU A 53 -9.71 6.40 -11.31
C GLU A 53 -9.25 7.83 -11.52
N ARG A 54 -10.18 8.80 -11.62
CA ARG A 54 -9.85 10.21 -11.86
C ARG A 54 -9.37 10.92 -10.61
N ASP A 55 -10.14 10.85 -9.53
CA ASP A 55 -9.98 11.76 -8.40
C ASP A 55 -9.08 11.21 -7.29
N ILE A 56 -8.78 9.92 -7.29
CA ILE A 56 -7.85 9.30 -6.36
C ILE A 56 -6.58 8.92 -7.13
N LEU A 57 -6.64 7.89 -7.98
CA LEU A 57 -5.46 7.37 -8.67
C LEU A 57 -4.84 8.39 -9.63
N GLY A 58 -5.67 9.09 -10.40
CA GLY A 58 -5.22 10.12 -11.34
C GLY A 58 -4.53 11.30 -10.67
N LYS A 59 -5.04 11.76 -9.51
CA LYS A 59 -4.43 12.86 -8.75
C LYS A 59 -3.11 12.43 -8.10
N GLU A 60 -3.05 11.24 -7.52
CA GLU A 60 -1.81 10.68 -6.96
C GLU A 60 -0.75 10.53 -8.06
N ALA A 61 -1.12 9.94 -9.21
CA ALA A 61 -0.21 9.78 -10.34
C ALA A 61 0.30 11.13 -10.86
N LEU A 62 -0.58 12.13 -10.98
CA LEU A 62 -0.19 13.47 -11.39
C LEU A 62 0.82 14.08 -10.42
N ASN A 63 0.60 13.99 -9.10
CA ASN A 63 1.55 14.53 -8.13
C ASN A 63 2.91 13.82 -8.19
N ILE A 64 2.92 12.50 -8.31
CA ILE A 64 4.15 11.70 -8.38
C ILE A 64 4.96 12.02 -9.64
N ILE A 65 4.29 12.18 -10.78
CA ILE A 65 4.95 12.34 -12.08
C ILE A 65 5.32 13.79 -12.34
N ALA A 66 4.39 14.73 -12.14
CA ALA A 66 4.54 16.12 -12.59
C ALA A 66 5.16 17.05 -11.54
N CYS A 67 5.07 16.73 -10.25
CA CYS A 67 5.58 17.60 -9.19
C CYS A 67 6.99 17.20 -8.74
N GLU A 68 7.74 18.17 -8.23
CA GLU A 68 9.08 17.97 -7.65
C GLU A 68 9.25 18.74 -6.34
N GLY A 69 10.35 18.47 -5.63
CA GLY A 69 10.68 19.18 -4.39
C GLY A 69 9.55 19.14 -3.36
N SER A 70 9.24 20.27 -2.74
CA SER A 70 8.15 20.39 -1.76
C SER A 70 6.75 20.27 -2.36
N GLN A 71 6.59 20.47 -3.67
CA GLN A 71 5.30 20.33 -4.36
C GLN A 71 4.90 18.87 -4.57
N ARG A 72 5.88 17.95 -4.56
CA ARG A 72 5.62 16.51 -4.55
C ARG A 72 5.35 16.03 -3.13
N VAL A 73 4.06 15.92 -2.82
CA VAL A 73 3.54 15.48 -1.52
C VAL A 73 3.47 13.96 -1.44
N GLU A 74 3.12 13.30 -2.54
CA GLU A 74 3.04 11.85 -2.61
C GLU A 74 4.43 11.22 -2.69
N ARG A 75 4.79 10.51 -1.62
CA ARG A 75 6.09 9.84 -1.47
C ARG A 75 5.95 8.41 -0.91
N PRO A 76 5.22 7.51 -1.59
CA PRO A 76 5.09 6.13 -1.11
C PRO A 76 6.45 5.44 -1.02
N GLU A 77 6.62 4.73 0.08
CA GLU A 77 7.80 3.94 0.40
C GLU A 77 7.38 2.50 0.67
N THR A 78 8.32 1.58 0.51
CA THR A 78 8.06 0.17 0.76
C THR A 78 7.86 -0.08 2.25
N TYR A 79 7.12 -1.13 2.60
CA TYR A 79 6.93 -1.50 4.01
C TYR A 79 8.28 -1.77 4.73
N LYS A 80 9.31 -2.18 3.98
CA LYS A 80 10.68 -2.36 4.49
C LYS A 80 11.37 -1.04 4.84
N GLN A 81 11.15 0.02 4.06
CA GLN A 81 11.64 1.37 4.41
C GLN A 81 10.90 1.90 5.65
N TRP A 82 9.58 1.68 5.72
CA TRP A 82 8.78 2.01 6.89
C TRP A 82 9.19 1.25 8.15
N GLN A 83 9.57 -0.02 8.04
CA GLN A 83 10.16 -0.79 9.13
C GLN A 83 11.36 -0.04 9.74
N GLY A 84 12.31 0.37 8.90
CA GLY A 84 13.49 1.10 9.36
C GLY A 84 13.16 2.47 9.95
N ARG A 85 12.17 3.18 9.40
CA ARG A 85 11.70 4.47 9.95
C ARG A 85 11.10 4.31 11.33
N ASN A 86 10.20 3.34 11.51
CA ASN A 86 9.54 3.10 12.80
C ASN A 86 10.56 2.72 13.88
N MET A 87 11.51 1.83 13.55
CA MET A 87 12.58 1.46 14.48
C MET A 87 13.46 2.66 14.89
N ARG A 88 13.86 3.51 13.93
CA ARG A 88 14.64 4.73 14.22
C ARG A 88 13.84 5.76 15.03
N ALA A 89 12.52 5.75 14.92
CA ALA A 89 11.63 6.60 15.70
C ALA A 89 11.34 6.04 17.11
N GLY A 90 12.05 5.00 17.55
CA GLY A 90 11.89 4.42 18.90
C GLY A 90 10.70 3.48 19.03
N PHE A 91 10.17 2.94 17.93
CA PHE A 91 9.09 1.95 18.00
C PHE A 91 9.63 0.52 17.93
N LEU A 92 9.10 -0.35 18.79
CA LEU A 92 9.29 -1.79 18.70
C LEU A 92 8.10 -2.43 17.99
N GLN A 93 8.37 -3.23 16.96
CA GLN A 93 7.34 -3.96 16.24
C GLN A 93 6.75 -5.07 17.12
N LEU A 94 5.43 -5.18 17.13
CA LEU A 94 4.70 -6.22 17.82
C LEU A 94 4.49 -7.44 16.91
N PRO A 95 4.39 -8.66 17.46
CA PRO A 95 4.08 -9.85 16.68
C PRO A 95 2.72 -9.74 15.97
N LEU A 96 2.66 -10.25 14.74
CA LEU A 96 1.41 -10.31 13.99
C LEU A 96 0.48 -11.37 14.59
N HIS A 97 -0.75 -10.97 14.90
CA HIS A 97 -1.74 -11.87 15.48
C HIS A 97 -2.20 -12.92 14.46
N LYS A 98 -1.89 -14.19 14.71
CA LYS A 98 -2.14 -15.30 13.78
C LYS A 98 -3.62 -15.46 13.41
N ASP A 99 -4.52 -15.31 14.38
CA ASP A 99 -5.96 -15.44 14.09
C ASP A 99 -6.51 -14.30 13.23
N ILE A 100 -5.96 -13.08 13.37
CA ILE A 100 -6.36 -11.95 12.53
C ILE A 100 -5.87 -12.20 11.10
N LEU A 101 -4.62 -12.66 10.93
CA LEU A 101 -4.10 -13.06 9.62
C LEU A 101 -4.93 -14.17 8.98
N LYS A 102 -5.30 -15.20 9.75
CA LYS A 102 -6.13 -16.31 9.28
C LYS A 102 -7.50 -15.81 8.80
N LYS A 103 -8.18 -14.99 9.61
CA LYS A 103 -9.48 -14.37 9.24
C LYS A 103 -9.36 -13.50 7.98
N ALA A 104 -8.28 -12.73 7.85
CA ALA A 104 -8.03 -11.92 6.66
C ALA A 104 -7.84 -12.78 5.40
N LYS A 105 -7.04 -13.84 5.50
CA LYS A 105 -6.83 -14.82 4.41
C LYS A 105 -8.15 -15.49 4.00
N GLU A 106 -8.95 -15.94 4.96
CA GLU A 106 -10.25 -16.57 4.71
C GLU A 106 -11.25 -15.61 4.06
N LYS A 107 -11.31 -14.36 4.53
CA LYS A 107 -12.18 -13.32 3.97
C LYS A 107 -11.81 -13.02 2.51
N VAL A 108 -10.52 -12.85 2.21
CA VAL A 108 -10.08 -12.60 0.83
C VAL A 108 -10.36 -13.80 -0.07
N LYS A 109 -10.11 -15.02 0.40
CA LYS A 109 -10.37 -16.25 -0.38
C LYS A 109 -11.85 -16.49 -0.68
N SER A 110 -12.76 -16.08 0.20
CA SER A 110 -14.20 -16.36 0.08
C SER A 110 -15.00 -15.25 -0.59
N GLY A 111 -14.56 -14.00 -0.50
CA GLY A 111 -15.37 -12.84 -0.91
C GLY A 111 -14.74 -11.93 -1.96
N TYR A 112 -13.51 -12.19 -2.42
CA TYR A 112 -12.79 -11.33 -3.34
C TYR A 112 -12.25 -12.10 -4.54
N HIS A 113 -11.86 -11.37 -5.59
CA HIS A 113 -11.27 -11.96 -6.78
C HIS A 113 -10.01 -12.78 -6.45
N LYS A 114 -9.86 -13.93 -7.11
CA LYS A 114 -8.82 -14.95 -6.83
C LYS A 114 -7.38 -14.45 -6.87
N ASP A 115 -7.13 -13.35 -7.56
CA ASP A 115 -5.79 -12.76 -7.70
C ASP A 115 -5.38 -11.89 -6.52
N PHE A 116 -6.33 -11.58 -5.61
CA PHE A 116 -5.99 -10.99 -4.32
C PHE A 116 -5.35 -12.04 -3.41
N VAL A 117 -4.26 -11.66 -2.77
CA VAL A 117 -3.54 -12.50 -1.81
C VAL A 117 -3.28 -11.71 -0.55
N VAL A 118 -3.56 -12.32 0.61
CA VAL A 118 -3.06 -11.84 1.90
C VAL A 118 -1.91 -12.73 2.32
N ASP A 119 -0.79 -12.16 2.74
CA ASP A 119 0.32 -12.92 3.29
C ASP A 119 1.03 -12.21 4.44
N ALA A 120 2.08 -12.82 5.00
CA ALA A 120 2.85 -12.25 6.08
C ALA A 120 4.35 -12.25 5.79
N ASN A 121 5.03 -11.14 6.10
CA ASN A 121 6.47 -11.04 6.03
C ASN A 121 6.99 -10.13 7.16
N SER A 122 7.96 -10.58 7.94
CA SER A 122 8.60 -9.75 8.98
C SER A 122 7.58 -9.06 9.92
N GLN A 123 6.57 -9.79 10.39
CA GLN A 123 5.45 -9.29 11.21
C GLN A 123 4.54 -8.23 10.54
N TRP A 124 4.68 -8.01 9.24
CA TRP A 124 3.70 -7.29 8.43
C TRP A 124 2.67 -8.25 7.86
N MET A 125 1.40 -7.83 7.86
CA MET A 125 0.35 -8.38 7.01
C MET A 125 0.37 -7.65 5.68
N LEU A 126 0.42 -8.37 4.57
CA LEU A 126 0.56 -7.85 3.22
C LEU A 126 -0.69 -8.16 2.41
N LEU A 127 -1.27 -7.17 1.75
CA LEU A 127 -2.31 -7.35 0.73
C LEU A 127 -1.67 -7.15 -0.65
N GLY A 128 -1.84 -8.12 -1.53
CA GLY A 128 -1.30 -8.09 -2.89
C GLY A 128 -2.30 -8.49 -3.96
N TRP A 129 -1.92 -8.20 -5.20
CA TRP A 129 -2.67 -8.45 -6.43
C TRP A 129 -1.71 -8.95 -7.52
N LYS A 130 -1.99 -10.11 -8.13
CA LYS A 130 -1.16 -10.72 -9.20
C LYS A 130 0.35 -10.69 -8.91
N GLY A 131 0.74 -11.03 -7.68
CA GLY A 131 2.14 -11.09 -7.23
C GLY A 131 2.75 -9.75 -6.78
N ARG A 132 2.03 -8.63 -6.87
CA ARG A 132 2.48 -7.33 -6.34
C ARG A 132 1.86 -7.04 -4.98
N ILE A 133 2.66 -6.61 -4.02
CA ILE A 133 2.18 -6.11 -2.72
C ILE A 133 1.68 -4.66 -2.90
N LEU A 134 0.41 -4.43 -2.60
CA LEU A 134 -0.26 -3.13 -2.68
C LEU A 134 -0.25 -2.39 -1.35
N PHE A 135 -0.61 -3.08 -0.26
CA PHE A 135 -0.70 -2.50 1.08
C PHE A 135 -0.01 -3.39 2.11
N ALA A 136 0.47 -2.78 3.17
CA ALA A 136 1.08 -3.49 4.29
C ALA A 136 0.57 -2.91 5.62
N LEU A 137 0.29 -3.79 6.58
CA LEU A 137 -0.15 -3.43 7.93
C LEU A 137 0.77 -4.05 8.98
N SER A 138 1.09 -3.29 10.03
CA SER A 138 1.85 -3.77 11.18
C SER A 138 1.42 -3.07 12.47
N SER A 139 1.83 -3.60 13.61
CA SER A 139 1.56 -3.02 14.93
C SER A 139 2.86 -2.74 15.66
N TRP A 140 2.87 -1.68 16.46
CA TRP A 140 4.06 -1.13 17.09
C TRP A 140 3.75 -0.65 18.51
N ARG A 141 4.74 -0.69 19.40
CA ARG A 141 4.69 0.03 20.69
C ARG A 141 5.81 1.08 20.74
N PRO A 142 5.55 2.30 21.25
CA PRO A 142 6.62 3.22 21.58
C PRO A 142 7.55 2.60 22.65
N VAL A 143 8.84 2.94 22.58
CA VAL A 143 9.86 2.60 23.58
C VAL A 143 10.38 3.89 24.22
#